data_AF-A0A0C2SCI4-F1
#
_entry.id   AF-A0A0C2SCI4-F1
#
_cell.length_a   1.000
_cell.length_b   1.000
_cell.length_c   1.000
_cell.angle_alpha   90.00
_cell.angle_beta   90.00
_cell.angle_gamma   90.00
#
_symmetry.space_group_name_H-M   'P 1'
#
loop_
_entity.id
_entity.type
_entity.pdbx_description
1 polymer ?
#
loop_
_entity_poly.entity_id
_entity_poly.type
_entity_poly.pdbx_seq_one_letter_code
_entity_poly.pdbx_strand_id
1 'polypeptide(L)' 'MSKIDIVLIILLTLNAGRYLTYLLQGSASTYYMIMLILNIVGLIIVGLTFMKKKRQET' A
#
# COMPACT_ATOMS: atom_id res chain seq x y z
N MET A 1 -7.15 3.30 15.19
CA MET A 1 -6.30 3.60 14.01
C MET A 1 -5.62 4.93 14.26
N SER A 2 -4.29 5.01 14.16
CA SER A 2 -3.60 6.28 14.37
C SER A 2 -3.80 7.21 13.16
N LYS A 3 -3.66 8.53 13.36
CA LYS A 3 -3.68 9.50 12.24
C LYS A 3 -2.58 9.17 11.22
N ILE A 4 -1.44 8.66 11.70
CA ILE A 4 -0.30 8.25 10.88
C ILE A 4 -0.68 7.04 10.01
N ASP A 5 -1.40 6.06 10.55
CA ASP A 5 -1.84 4.88 9.79
C ASP A 5 -2.76 5.27 8.63
N ILE A 6 -3.67 6.22 8.86
CA ILE A 6 -4.59 6.73 7.84
C ILE A 6 -3.80 7.44 6.73
N VAL A 7 -2.87 8.33 7.10
CA VAL A 7 -2.01 9.01 6.13
C VAL A 7 -1.19 8.01 5.33
N LEU A 8 -0.62 7.00 6.00
CA LEU A 8 0.18 5.96 5.35
C LEU A 8 -0.65 5.15 4.33
N ILE A 9 -1.88 4.75 4.68
CA ILE A 9 -2.77 4.04 3.76
C ILE A 9 -3.09 4.88 2.54
N ILE A 10 -3.41 6.16 2.73
CA ILE A 10 -3.69 7.08 1.62
C ILE A 10 -2.46 7.17 0.70
N LEU A 11 -1.27 7.38 1.28
CA LEU A 11 -0.03 7.50 0.51
C LEU A 11 0.31 6.23 -0.27
N LEU A 12 0.16 5.05 0.34
CA LEU A 12 0.40 3.76 -0.30
C LEU A 12 -0.61 3.49 -1.42
N THR A 13 -1.88 3.84 -1.20
CA THR A 13 -2.95 3.65 -2.20
C THR A 13 -2.72 4.55 -3.42
N LEU A 14 -2.40 5.83 -3.21
CA LEU A 14 -2.09 6.75 -4.30
C LEU A 14 -0.84 6.32 -5.08
N ASN A 15 0.21 5.86 -4.38
CA ASN A 15 1.41 5.37 -5.06
C ASN A 15 1.16 4.07 -5.82
N ALA A 16 0.44 3.10 -5.24
CA ALA A 16 0.07 1.89 -5.95
C ALA A 16 -0.73 2.21 -7.22
N GLY A 17 -1.71 3.11 -7.14
CA GLY A 17 -2.46 3.57 -8.31
C GLY A 17 -1.55 4.19 -9.38
N ARG A 18 -0.62 5.06 -8.99
CA ARG A 18 0.34 5.69 -9.91
C ARG A 18 1.22 4.67 -10.63
N TYR A 19 1.82 3.72 -9.89
CA TYR A 19 2.68 2.70 -10.50
C TYR A 19 1.89 1.72 -11.36
N LEU A 20 0.64 1.40 -10.99
CA LEU A 20 -0.26 0.63 -11.83
C LEU A 20 -0.55 1.36 -13.14
N THR A 21 -0.85 2.67 -13.10
CA THR A 21 -1.06 3.46 -14.31
C THR A 21 0.16 3.46 -15.23
N TYR A 22 1.38 3.59 -14.70
CA TYR A 22 2.59 3.52 -15.52
C TYR A 22 2.77 2.16 -16.21
N LEU A 23 2.48 1.06 -15.51
CA LEU A 23 2.53 -0.27 -16.10
C LEU A 23 1.47 -0.44 -17.20
N LEU A 24 0.24 0.06 -16.98
CA LEU A 24 -0.84 0.02 -17.96
C LEU A 24 -0.57 0.89 -19.19
N GLN A 25 0.18 1.98 -19.05
CA GLN A 25 0.64 2.83 -20.16
C GLN A 25 1.78 2.19 -20.97
N GLY A 26 2.14 0.93 -20.69
CA GLY A 26 3.19 0.20 -21.42
C GLY A 26 4.61 0.55 -20.96
N SER A 27 4.76 1.33 -19.88
CA SER A 27 6.07 1.55 -19.28
C SER A 27 6.45 0.33 -18.43
N ALA A 28 6.77 -0.79 -19.06
CA ALA A 28 7.09 -2.05 -18.38
C ALA A 28 8.51 -2.05 -17.77
N SER A 29 8.81 -1.06 -16.94
CA SER A 29 10.07 -1.01 -16.19
C SER A 29 9.97 -1.88 -14.94
N THR A 30 11.00 -2.71 -14.70
CA THR A 30 11.16 -3.50 -13.47
C THR A 30 11.02 -2.62 -12.23
N TYR A 31 11.48 -1.37 -12.30
CA TYR A 31 11.32 -0.40 -11.22
C TYR A 31 9.85 -0.15 -10.85
N TYR A 32 8.96 0.07 -11.82
CA TYR A 32 7.54 0.30 -11.52
C TYR A 32 6.84 -0.95 -11.00
N MET A 33 7.25 -2.12 -11.46
CA MET A 33 6.73 -3.41 -11.00
C MET A 33 7.12 -3.66 -9.53
N ILE A 34 8.38 -3.46 -9.17
CA ILE A 34 8.86 -3.58 -7.78
C ILE A 34 8.16 -2.53 -6.89
N MET A 35 8.05 -1.29 -7.34
CA MET A 35 7.40 -0.23 -6.56
C MET A 35 5.92 -0.50 -6.33
N LEU A 36 5.20 -1.06 -7.32
CA LEU A 36 3.82 -1.49 -7.14
C LEU A 36 3.72 -2.59 -6.07
N ILE A 37 4.58 -3.61 -6.14
CA ILE A 37 4.61 -4.71 -5.17
C ILE A 37 4.88 -4.17 -3.76
N LEU A 38 5.86 -3.28 -3.58
CA LEU A 38 6.18 -2.71 -2.28
C LEU A 38 5.00 -1.92 -1.67
N ASN A 39 4.27 -1.16 -2.49
CA ASN A 39 3.09 -0.43 -2.00
C ASN A 39 1.95 -1.37 -1.59
N ILE A 40 1.71 -2.44 -2.35
CA ILE A 40 0.72 -3.47 -2.01
C ILE A 40 1.11 -4.20 -0.71
N VAL A 41 2.37 -4.60 -0.57
CA VAL A 41 2.88 -5.25 0.65
C VAL A 41 2.72 -4.32 1.86
N GLY A 42 3.03 -3.04 1.71
CA GLY A 42 2.81 -2.03 2.75
C GLY A 42 1.35 -1.96 3.19
N LEU A 43 0.40 -1.93 2.24
CA LEU A 43 -1.03 -1.92 2.55
C LEU A 43 -1.47 -3.17 3.31
N ILE A 44 -0.98 -4.34 2.92
CA ILE A 44 -1.27 -5.62 3.60
C ILE A 44 -0.76 -5.59 5.04
N ILE A 45 0.49 -5.15 5.26
CA ILE A 45 1.09 -5.09 6.61
C ILE A 45 0.29 -4.14 7.52
N VAL A 46 -0.07 -2.96 7.02
CA VAL A 46 -0.88 -2.00 7.80
C VAL A 46 -2.26 -2.59 8.12
N GLY A 47 -2.91 -3.23 7.14
CA GLY A 47 -4.20 -3.90 7.33
C GLY A 47 -4.14 -5.01 8.38
N LEU A 48 -3.14 -5.89 8.31
CA LEU A 48 -2.93 -6.97 9.29
C LEU A 48 -2.64 -6.42 10.69
N THR A 49 -1.84 -5.36 10.79
CA THR A 49 -1.52 -4.72 12.07
C THR A 49 -2.77 -4.11 12.71
N PHE A 50 -3.61 -3.47 11.90
CA PHE A 50 -4.90 -2.96 12.35
C PHE A 50 -5.83 -4.08 12.85
N MET A 51 -5.95 -5.19 12.09
CA MET A 51 -6.75 -6.34 12.50
C MET A 51 -6.25 -6.96 13.81
N LYS A 52 -4.93 -7.08 13.98
CA LYS A 52 -4.32 -7.59 15.24
C LYS A 52 -4.63 -6.68 16.43
N LYS A 53 -4.50 -5.36 16.26
CA LYS A 53 -4.79 -4.39 17.31
C LYS A 53 -6.26 -4.47 17.73
N LYS A 54 -7.18 -4.52 16.77
CA LYS A 54 -8.63 -4.68 17.05
C LYS A 54 -8.93 -5.97 17.82
N ARG A 55 -8.25 -7.07 17.50
CA ARG A 55 -8.42 -8.37 18.19
C ARG A 55 -7.91 -8.36 19.63
N GLN A 56 -6.93 -7.53 19.97
CA GLN A 56 -6.42 -7.40 21.35
C GLN A 56 -7.29 -6.48 22.22
N GLU A 57 -8.13 -5.66 21.60
CA GLU A 57 -9.08 -4.76 22.29
C GLU A 57 -10.45 -5.43 22.57
N THR A 58 -10.64 -6.71 22.17
CA THR A 58 -11.85 -7.52 22.39
C THR A 58 -11.53 -8.68 23.32
#